data_AF-A0A1H1PH09-F1
#
_entry.id   AF-A0A1H1PH09-F1
#
_cell.length_a   1.000
_cell.length_b   1.000
_cell.length_c   1.000
_cell.angle_alpha   90.00
_cell.angle_beta   90.00
_cell.angle_gamma   90.00
#
_symmetry.space_group_name_H-M   'P 1'
#
loop_
_entity.id
_entity.type
_entity.pdbx_description
1 polymer ?
#
loop_
_entity_poly.entity_id
_entity_poly.type
_entity_poly.pdbx_seq_one_letter_code
_entity_poly.pdbx_strand_id
1 'polypeptide(L)'
;MKERVLILGGGIIGLSCALEAARSGDREVTIVERGSFGGQASGAAAGMLAPYSENPEQPDVFFEFCLDSLRRYPDWVRLVEERGGINVGLRRTGSIGVAFHEADLLPMQSRLRWQQAAGSGGELLDEANVARLEPLLAAGAVGGIYTPTEAHLDAPQLAAALEQACRQHGVRMAGGAGGLAALELHPPEGRRSPVRLSTESGDSYEADRLVICAGAWTGEFERMFGMPETIHPIRGQICSYEVPDGMVRHMVFSSQAYWVAKSGMRLVCGASEDVAGFCTDVTEKGIGRLERWSARTFPLLGGVMPKLRWAGLRPATRDGRPLIGRLEEYPQVIFAAGHYRNGILLAPATAAAVLSLLEDRPFPLLGAFHPERFRGSSSKETLASFSLAGVGAISVAAGEADAVAASAAGTVAADSVSGAVTSKASAVAADAAGTVAVSETGAVAADAVGTVAADSVSGAVTSKASAVAADAAGTVAVSEAGAVAASAAGTVAADSVSGAVTSKASAAGTVAVSEASAEAASAGGVVAVSEAGAVAARAVAASAGGTVAVAEASVEAIGAVSTVAVSKAGLVSPVVMDSAGADGTIRQVREI
;
A
#
# COMPACT_ATOMS: atom_id res chain seq x y z
N MET A 1 -1.11 34.78 32.71
CA MET A 1 -2.21 34.00 32.10
C MET A 1 -1.60 32.74 31.51
N LYS A 2 -2.25 31.58 31.70
CA LYS A 2 -1.83 30.34 31.06
C LYS A 2 -1.90 30.49 29.53
N GLU A 3 -1.06 29.77 28.81
CA GLU A 3 -1.18 29.64 27.34
C GLU A 3 -2.35 28.70 27.04
N ARG A 4 -3.26 29.11 26.16
CA ARG A 4 -4.41 28.30 25.74
C ARG A 4 -4.02 27.46 24.53
N VAL A 5 -4.15 26.15 24.63
CA VAL A 5 -3.86 25.20 23.54
C VAL A 5 -5.14 24.48 23.14
N LEU A 6 -5.52 24.60 21.87
CA LEU A 6 -6.62 23.87 21.28
C LEU A 6 -6.08 22.69 20.47
N ILE A 7 -6.61 21.49 20.69
CA ILE A 7 -6.24 20.27 19.98
C ILE A 7 -7.47 19.76 19.23
N LEU A 8 -7.35 19.57 17.93
CA LEU A 8 -8.41 19.01 17.09
C LEU A 8 -8.16 17.53 16.81
N GLY A 9 -9.09 16.68 17.21
CA GLY A 9 -9.02 15.23 17.08
C GLY A 9 -8.73 14.54 18.40
N GLY A 10 -9.67 13.72 18.84
CA GLY A 10 -9.66 12.92 20.06
C GLY A 10 -9.14 11.49 19.88
N GLY A 11 -8.38 11.23 18.82
CA GLY A 11 -7.67 9.96 18.62
C GLY A 11 -6.44 9.84 19.53
N ILE A 12 -5.70 8.73 19.38
CA ILE A 12 -4.53 8.43 20.21
C ILE A 12 -3.50 9.57 20.20
N ILE A 13 -3.25 10.17 19.04
CA ILE A 13 -2.26 11.25 18.89
C ILE A 13 -2.71 12.51 19.63
N GLY A 14 -3.95 12.95 19.40
CA GLY A 14 -4.48 14.16 20.03
C GLY A 14 -4.61 14.02 21.55
N LEU A 15 -5.10 12.87 22.04
CA LEU A 15 -5.15 12.58 23.47
C LEU A 15 -3.74 12.56 24.11
N SER A 16 -2.75 11.97 23.42
CA SER A 16 -1.36 11.94 23.91
C SER A 16 -0.77 13.35 23.97
N CYS A 17 -0.97 14.16 22.93
CA CYS A 17 -0.52 15.56 22.90
C CYS A 17 -1.21 16.39 23.98
N ALA A 18 -2.51 16.16 24.22
CA ALA A 18 -3.27 16.87 25.24
C ALA A 18 -2.77 16.58 26.65
N LEU A 19 -2.52 15.30 26.96
CA LEU A 19 -1.94 14.90 28.23
C LEU A 19 -0.58 15.55 28.42
N GLU A 20 0.35 15.40 27.48
CA GLU A 20 1.69 15.97 27.60
C GLU A 20 1.69 17.50 27.74
N ALA A 21 0.85 18.21 26.96
CA ALA A 21 0.72 19.66 27.05
C ALA A 21 0.15 20.14 28.39
N ALA A 22 -0.74 19.37 29.03
CA ALA A 22 -1.37 19.73 30.29
C ALA A 22 -0.47 19.46 31.53
N ARG A 23 0.51 18.56 31.41
CA ARG A 23 1.29 18.05 32.56
C ARG A 23 2.07 19.11 33.33
N SER A 24 2.60 20.13 32.65
CA SER A 24 3.35 21.23 33.27
C SER A 24 2.45 22.19 34.07
N GLY A 25 1.13 22.16 33.84
CA GLY A 25 0.14 22.99 34.54
C GLY A 25 0.15 24.48 34.16
N ASP A 26 1.05 24.91 33.28
CA ASP A 26 1.18 26.27 32.75
C ASP A 26 0.26 26.56 31.54
N ARG A 27 -0.39 25.52 31.01
CA ARG A 27 -1.30 25.58 29.88
C ARG A 27 -2.74 25.26 30.26
N GLU A 28 -3.67 25.87 29.53
CA GLU A 28 -5.08 25.51 29.52
C GLU A 28 -5.36 24.77 28.21
N VAL A 29 -5.60 23.46 28.31
CA VAL A 29 -5.72 22.59 27.14
C VAL A 29 -7.19 22.24 26.92
N THR A 30 -7.66 22.45 25.70
CA THR A 30 -8.97 21.96 25.23
C THR A 30 -8.76 21.01 24.07
N ILE A 31 -9.40 19.84 24.12
CA ILE A 31 -9.46 18.91 23.00
C ILE A 31 -10.89 18.85 22.45
N VAL A 32 -11.01 19.00 21.12
CA VAL A 32 -12.28 18.97 20.40
C VAL A 32 -12.26 17.79 19.44
N GLU A 33 -13.23 16.89 19.60
CA GLU A 33 -13.41 15.68 18.81
C GLU A 33 -14.78 15.70 18.14
N ARG A 34 -14.79 15.41 16.83
CA ARG A 34 -16.00 15.45 16.01
C ARG A 34 -17.05 14.41 16.44
N GLY A 35 -16.59 13.21 16.84
CA GLY A 35 -17.40 12.09 17.27
C GLY A 35 -17.06 11.67 18.69
N SER A 36 -16.69 10.40 18.89
CA SER A 36 -16.25 9.89 20.19
C SER A 36 -14.72 9.86 20.31
N PHE A 37 -14.22 10.12 21.51
CA PHE A 37 -12.81 9.96 21.85
C PHE A 37 -12.36 8.52 21.63
N GLY A 38 -11.13 8.34 21.16
CA GLY A 38 -10.57 7.03 20.83
C GLY A 38 -11.22 6.33 19.64
N GLY A 39 -12.16 6.97 18.93
CA GLY A 39 -12.84 6.39 17.78
C GLY A 39 -11.96 6.19 16.54
N GLN A 40 -12.58 5.71 15.46
CA GLN A 40 -11.97 5.56 14.13
C GLN A 40 -10.72 4.67 14.16
N ALA A 41 -9.60 5.12 13.59
CA ALA A 41 -8.36 4.35 13.50
C ALA A 41 -7.81 3.91 14.86
N SER A 42 -7.97 4.74 15.90
CA SER A 42 -7.36 4.49 17.21
C SER A 42 -8.03 3.30 17.90
N GLY A 43 -9.36 3.30 17.97
CA GLY A 43 -10.15 2.20 18.52
C GLY A 43 -10.15 0.95 17.63
N ALA A 44 -9.95 1.12 16.32
CA ALA A 44 -9.85 0.00 15.40
C ALA A 44 -8.46 -0.66 15.38
N ALA A 45 -7.42 -0.07 15.95
CA ALA A 45 -6.06 -0.57 15.82
C ALA A 45 -5.82 -1.88 16.60
N ALA A 46 -4.97 -2.75 16.06
CA ALA A 46 -4.52 -3.96 16.74
C ALA A 46 -3.53 -3.66 17.89
N GLY A 47 -3.03 -2.43 18.04
CA GLY A 47 -2.20 -2.02 19.17
C GLY A 47 -0.81 -2.66 19.23
N MET A 48 -0.21 -2.96 18.08
CA MET A 48 1.15 -3.53 17.99
C MET A 48 2.21 -2.43 18.19
N LEU A 49 3.29 -2.79 18.88
CA LEU A 49 4.48 -1.98 19.13
C LEU A 49 5.68 -2.72 18.53
N ALA A 50 5.71 -2.77 17.19
CA ALA A 50 6.52 -3.72 16.44
C ALA A 50 7.31 -3.06 15.28
N PRO A 51 8.19 -2.07 15.57
CA PRO A 51 8.90 -1.35 14.51
C PRO A 51 9.81 -2.24 13.64
N TYR A 52 10.39 -3.30 14.21
CA TYR A 52 11.26 -4.20 13.47
C TYR A 52 10.43 -5.06 12.52
N SER A 53 9.30 -5.62 12.98
CA SER A 53 8.40 -6.46 12.17
C SER A 53 7.57 -5.68 11.16
N GLU A 54 7.29 -4.40 11.42
CA GLU A 54 6.53 -3.55 10.50
C GLU A 54 7.39 -2.82 9.46
N ASN A 55 8.72 -2.81 9.61
CA ASN A 55 9.65 -2.34 8.58
C ASN A 55 10.34 -3.53 7.88
N PRO A 56 9.88 -3.92 6.68
CA PRO A 56 10.53 -4.98 5.90
C PRO A 56 11.81 -4.53 5.22
N GLU A 57 12.00 -3.21 5.07
CA GLU A 57 13.13 -2.61 4.35
C GLU A 57 14.29 -2.34 5.31
N GLN A 58 15.08 -1.30 5.04
CA GLN A 58 16.26 -0.89 5.82
C GLN A 58 15.92 0.25 6.80
N PRO A 59 16.78 0.56 7.78
CA PRO A 59 16.50 1.62 8.73
C PRO A 59 16.59 2.98 8.03
N ASP A 60 15.54 3.78 8.17
CA ASP A 60 15.48 5.18 7.72
C ASP A 60 15.08 6.10 8.89
N VAL A 61 14.95 7.40 8.61
CA VAL A 61 14.55 8.40 9.61
C VAL A 61 13.20 8.10 10.28
N PHE A 62 12.26 7.49 9.55
CA PHE A 62 10.97 7.09 10.10
C PHE A 62 11.12 5.92 11.07
N PHE A 63 11.91 4.93 10.70
CA PHE A 63 12.25 3.81 11.58
C PHE A 63 12.97 4.27 12.86
N GLU A 64 13.91 5.22 12.76
CA GLU A 64 14.58 5.81 13.94
C GLU A 64 13.59 6.49 14.88
N PHE A 65 12.61 7.22 14.34
CA PHE A 65 11.53 7.83 15.12
C PHE A 65 10.61 6.79 15.76
N CYS A 66 10.31 5.69 15.06
CA CYS A 66 9.61 4.54 15.63
C CYS A 66 10.38 3.91 16.81
N LEU A 67 11.71 3.77 16.70
CA LEU A 67 12.54 3.26 17.79
C LEU A 67 12.60 4.21 18.99
N ASP A 68 12.70 5.52 18.76
CA ASP A 68 12.61 6.53 19.84
C ASP A 68 11.28 6.39 20.59
N SER A 69 10.17 6.24 19.86
CA SER A 69 8.85 6.04 20.47
C SER A 69 8.73 4.72 21.24
N LEU A 70 9.27 3.62 20.71
CA LEU A 70 9.30 2.33 21.40
C LEU A 70 10.06 2.42 22.73
N ARG A 71 11.19 3.16 22.76
CA ARG A 71 11.99 3.35 23.98
C ARG A 71 11.26 4.16 25.06
N ARG A 72 10.41 5.11 24.66
CA ARG A 72 9.58 5.93 25.58
C ARG A 72 8.39 5.15 26.15
N TYR A 73 7.92 4.14 25.44
CA TYR A 73 6.66 3.46 25.72
C TYR A 73 6.53 2.92 27.17
N PRO A 74 7.54 2.26 27.77
CA PRO A 74 7.40 1.69 29.11
C PRO A 74 7.12 2.71 30.22
N ASP A 75 7.73 3.89 30.17
CA ASP A 75 7.52 4.95 31.16
C ASP A 75 6.24 5.73 30.84
N TRP A 76 6.01 6.00 29.56
CA TRP A 76 4.81 6.70 29.10
C TRP A 76 3.53 5.92 29.42
N VAL A 77 3.50 4.61 29.16
CA VAL A 77 2.33 3.78 29.45
C VAL A 77 2.06 3.69 30.95
N ARG A 78 3.12 3.62 31.79
CA ARG A 78 2.96 3.62 33.25
C ARG A 78 2.31 4.92 33.72
N LEU A 79 2.77 6.05 33.22
CA LEU A 79 2.15 7.35 33.50
C LEU A 79 0.68 7.35 33.10
N VAL A 80 0.36 6.86 31.89
CA VAL A 80 -1.02 6.80 31.39
C VAL A 80 -1.89 5.88 32.24
N GLU A 81 -1.40 4.73 32.67
CA GLU A 81 -2.13 3.82 33.57
C GLU A 81 -2.32 4.42 34.97
N GLU A 82 -1.28 5.03 35.54
CA GLU A 82 -1.33 5.67 36.87
C GLU A 82 -2.31 6.85 36.90
N ARG A 83 -2.35 7.66 35.83
CA ARG A 83 -3.25 8.81 35.70
C ARG A 83 -4.60 8.44 35.12
N GLY A 84 -4.70 7.38 34.34
CA GLY A 84 -5.97 6.92 33.77
C GLY A 84 -6.74 6.01 34.72
N GLY A 85 -6.05 5.30 35.62
CA GLY A 85 -6.65 4.26 36.46
C GLY A 85 -7.16 3.05 35.67
N ILE A 86 -6.72 2.89 34.42
CA ILE A 86 -7.15 1.84 33.48
C ILE A 86 -5.91 1.06 33.05
N ASN A 87 -5.96 -0.27 33.16
CA ASN A 87 -4.90 -1.14 32.64
C ASN A 87 -5.03 -1.24 31.11
N VAL A 88 -3.96 -0.96 30.38
CA VAL A 88 -3.99 -0.93 28.90
C VAL A 88 -3.67 -2.27 28.26
N GLY A 89 -3.44 -3.31 29.05
CA GLY A 89 -3.17 -4.66 28.57
C GLY A 89 -1.83 -4.79 27.86
N LEU A 90 -0.79 -4.08 28.29
CA LEU A 90 0.55 -4.20 27.70
C LEU A 90 1.12 -5.62 27.91
N ARG A 91 1.46 -6.30 26.81
CA ARG A 91 2.08 -7.62 26.81
C ARG A 91 3.35 -7.62 25.98
N ARG A 92 4.44 -8.08 26.60
CA ARG A 92 5.77 -8.22 25.98
C ARG A 92 5.94 -9.64 25.49
N THR A 93 5.13 -10.01 24.52
CA THR A 93 5.16 -11.35 23.95
C THR A 93 6.32 -11.53 22.98
N GLY A 94 6.89 -10.44 22.45
CA GLY A 94 7.68 -10.50 21.23
C GLY A 94 6.82 -10.80 20.00
N SER A 95 7.48 -10.85 18.85
CA SER A 95 6.89 -11.18 17.56
C SER A 95 7.63 -12.29 16.84
N ILE A 96 6.93 -13.01 15.99
CA ILE A 96 7.50 -14.02 15.10
C ILE A 96 7.04 -13.70 13.68
N GLY A 97 7.96 -13.28 12.83
CA GLY A 97 7.75 -13.22 11.39
C GLY A 97 7.97 -14.59 10.78
N VAL A 98 6.91 -15.29 10.39
CA VAL A 98 6.97 -16.68 9.90
C VAL A 98 7.16 -16.76 8.39
N ALA A 99 8.02 -17.67 7.95
CA ALA A 99 8.22 -18.04 6.56
C ALA A 99 7.54 -19.38 6.27
N PHE A 100 6.76 -19.43 5.18
CA PHE A 100 6.14 -20.67 4.69
C PHE A 100 6.83 -21.23 3.44
N HIS A 101 7.81 -20.50 2.89
CA HIS A 101 8.56 -20.92 1.72
C HIS A 101 10.05 -20.64 1.93
N GLU A 102 10.92 -21.56 1.51
CA GLU A 102 12.38 -21.44 1.73
C GLU A 102 12.97 -20.17 1.10
N ALA A 103 12.40 -19.74 -0.02
CA ALA A 103 12.77 -18.48 -0.69
C ALA A 103 12.62 -17.23 0.21
N ASP A 104 11.78 -17.27 1.25
CA ASP A 104 11.59 -16.15 2.18
C ASP A 104 12.73 -16.04 3.22
N LEU A 105 13.50 -17.12 3.44
CA LEU A 105 14.51 -17.18 4.50
C LEU A 105 15.72 -16.26 4.22
N LEU A 106 16.17 -16.16 2.97
CA LEU A 106 17.32 -15.33 2.63
C LEU A 106 17.04 -13.82 2.79
N PRO A 107 15.89 -13.28 2.32
CA PRO A 107 15.46 -11.93 2.67
C PRO A 107 15.36 -11.70 4.18
N MET A 108 14.81 -12.67 4.93
CA MET A 108 14.71 -12.59 6.39
C MET A 108 16.08 -12.51 7.08
N GLN A 109 17.07 -13.28 6.63
CA GLN A 109 18.44 -13.18 7.16
C GLN A 109 19.06 -11.80 6.90
N SER A 110 18.85 -11.24 5.72
CA SER A 110 19.31 -9.88 5.41
C SER A 110 18.62 -8.82 6.25
N ARG A 111 17.32 -8.99 6.49
CA ARG A 111 16.54 -8.15 7.39
C ARG A 111 17.07 -8.21 8.83
N LEU A 112 17.30 -9.41 9.34
CA LEU A 112 17.80 -9.61 10.69
C LEU A 112 19.14 -8.92 10.93
N ARG A 113 20.05 -8.96 9.95
CA ARG A 113 21.38 -8.32 10.06
C ARG A 113 21.28 -6.82 10.34
N TRP A 114 20.47 -6.08 9.56
CA TRP A 114 20.34 -4.65 9.82
C TRP A 114 19.52 -4.38 11.09
N GLN A 115 18.52 -5.22 11.40
CA GLN A 115 17.74 -5.08 12.64
C GLN A 115 18.65 -5.21 13.88
N GLN A 116 19.56 -6.18 13.87
CA GLN A 116 20.57 -6.36 14.92
C GLN A 116 21.54 -5.19 14.99
N ALA A 117 21.99 -4.66 13.85
CA ALA A 117 22.79 -3.44 13.81
C ALA A 117 22.05 -2.22 14.39
N ALA A 118 20.71 -2.19 14.26
CA ALA A 118 19.83 -1.19 14.85
C ALA A 118 19.40 -1.52 16.31
N GLY A 119 20.02 -2.51 16.95
CA GLY A 119 19.82 -2.86 18.36
C GLY A 119 18.70 -3.86 18.64
N SER A 120 18.17 -4.55 17.63
CA SER A 120 17.24 -5.66 17.84
C SER A 120 17.94 -6.87 18.48
N GLY A 121 17.30 -7.47 19.48
CA GLY A 121 17.69 -8.78 20.01
C GLY A 121 17.13 -9.95 19.21
N GLY A 122 16.82 -9.75 17.93
CA GLY A 122 16.16 -10.74 17.10
C GLY A 122 17.03 -11.97 16.80
N GLU A 123 16.36 -13.09 16.56
CA GLU A 123 16.98 -14.39 16.27
C GLU A 123 16.30 -15.05 15.07
N LEU A 124 17.09 -15.72 14.23
CA LEU A 124 16.54 -16.56 13.17
C LEU A 124 16.07 -17.88 13.78
N LEU A 125 14.87 -18.29 13.43
CA LEU A 125 14.27 -19.56 13.83
C LEU A 125 14.29 -20.54 12.66
N ASP A 126 14.62 -21.79 12.94
CA ASP A 126 14.29 -22.93 12.09
C ASP A 126 12.86 -23.43 12.38
N GLU A 127 12.39 -24.37 11.56
CA GLU A 127 11.07 -25.02 11.72
C GLU A 127 10.84 -25.54 13.15
N ALA A 128 11.84 -26.22 13.73
CA ALA A 128 11.73 -26.82 15.06
C ALA A 128 11.53 -25.75 16.15
N ASN A 129 12.26 -24.64 16.08
CA ASN A 129 12.10 -23.55 17.04
C ASN A 129 10.81 -22.76 16.83
N VAL A 130 10.33 -22.59 15.59
CA VAL A 130 9.00 -22.02 15.33
C VAL A 130 7.92 -22.89 15.99
N ALA A 131 7.93 -24.20 15.75
CA ALA A 131 6.95 -25.12 16.34
C ALA A 131 7.03 -25.18 17.87
N ARG A 132 8.24 -25.01 18.45
CA ARG A 132 8.44 -24.94 19.90
C ARG A 132 7.83 -23.67 20.50
N LEU A 133 8.01 -22.51 19.85
CA LEU A 133 7.52 -21.22 20.33
C LEU A 133 6.01 -21.07 20.10
N GLU A 134 5.51 -21.52 18.95
CA GLU A 134 4.09 -21.49 18.55
C GLU A 134 3.58 -22.88 18.12
N PRO A 135 3.22 -23.76 19.08
CA PRO A 135 2.82 -25.14 18.77
C PRO A 135 1.51 -25.27 17.97
N LEU A 136 0.71 -24.21 17.93
CA LEU A 136 -0.57 -24.17 17.22
C LEU A 136 -0.47 -23.60 15.81
N LEU A 137 0.70 -23.10 15.42
CA LEU A 137 0.97 -22.68 14.06
C LEU A 137 0.88 -23.91 13.13
N ALA A 138 0.42 -23.70 11.91
CA ALA A 138 0.34 -24.75 10.91
C ALA A 138 1.69 -25.44 10.69
N ALA A 139 1.65 -26.77 10.53
CA ALA A 139 2.78 -27.52 10.02
C ALA A 139 3.13 -27.00 8.62
N GLY A 140 4.41 -26.70 8.37
CA GLY A 140 4.89 -26.16 7.10
C GLY A 140 5.53 -24.76 7.18
N ALA A 141 5.63 -24.15 8.36
CA ALA A 141 6.52 -23.01 8.54
C ALA A 141 7.98 -23.49 8.48
N VAL A 142 8.74 -23.00 7.51
CA VAL A 142 10.14 -23.42 7.27
C VAL A 142 11.15 -22.67 8.15
N GLY A 143 10.70 -21.60 8.82
CA GLY A 143 11.51 -20.79 9.73
C GLY A 143 10.89 -19.43 9.99
N GLY A 144 11.68 -18.49 10.52
CA GLY A 144 11.21 -17.12 10.76
C GLY A 144 12.22 -16.25 11.52
N ILE A 145 11.79 -15.05 11.89
CA ILE A 145 12.54 -14.17 12.81
C ILE A 145 11.73 -13.99 14.07
N TYR A 146 12.32 -14.32 15.23
CA TYR A 146 11.78 -13.95 16.53
C TYR A 146 12.36 -12.60 16.96
N THR A 147 11.52 -11.66 17.38
CA THR A 147 11.95 -10.37 17.93
C THR A 147 11.39 -10.19 19.35
N PRO A 148 12.20 -10.39 20.41
CA PRO A 148 11.73 -10.38 21.80
C PRO A 148 11.34 -8.99 22.33
N THR A 149 11.88 -7.93 21.73
CA THR A 149 11.68 -6.55 22.20
C THR A 149 10.32 -5.96 21.82
N GLU A 150 9.58 -6.61 20.92
CA GLU A 150 8.29 -6.13 20.45
C GLU A 150 7.16 -6.51 21.40
N ALA A 151 6.15 -5.66 21.45
CA ALA A 151 5.05 -5.78 22.40
C ALA A 151 3.73 -5.39 21.72
N HIS A 152 2.62 -5.58 22.44
CA HIS A 152 1.35 -5.02 22.03
C HIS A 152 0.49 -4.69 23.24
N LEU A 153 -0.57 -3.93 23.01
CA LEU A 153 -1.55 -3.53 24.02
C LEU A 153 -2.96 -3.48 23.44
N ASP A 154 -3.97 -3.22 24.26
CA ASP A 154 -5.34 -3.00 23.79
C ASP A 154 -5.54 -1.51 23.45
N ALA A 155 -5.56 -1.19 22.15
CA ALA A 155 -5.66 0.19 21.69
C ALA A 155 -6.92 0.94 22.21
N PRO A 156 -8.12 0.32 22.29
CA PRO A 156 -9.26 0.94 22.94
C PRO A 156 -9.04 1.25 24.42
N GLN A 157 -8.36 0.37 25.16
CA GLN A 157 -8.07 0.59 26.58
C GLN A 157 -7.03 1.71 26.76
N LEU A 158 -6.02 1.78 25.89
CA LEU A 158 -5.07 2.88 25.88
C LEU A 158 -5.75 4.23 25.61
N ALA A 159 -6.65 4.29 24.63
CA ALA A 159 -7.40 5.51 24.33
C ALA A 159 -8.28 5.94 25.51
N ALA A 160 -8.98 4.99 26.14
CA ALA A 160 -9.79 5.26 27.34
C ALA A 160 -8.93 5.73 28.53
N ALA A 161 -7.78 5.09 28.76
CA ALA A 161 -6.83 5.48 29.79
C ALA A 161 -6.30 6.90 29.59
N LEU A 162 -5.96 7.25 28.35
CA LEU A 162 -5.55 8.61 27.99
C LEU A 162 -6.67 9.63 28.16
N GLU A 163 -7.89 9.30 27.73
CA GLU A 163 -9.04 10.17 27.93
C GLU A 163 -9.20 10.50 29.42
N GLN A 164 -9.15 9.49 30.27
CA GLN A 164 -9.27 9.65 31.71
C GLN A 164 -8.08 10.41 32.31
N ALA A 165 -6.86 10.14 31.85
CA ALA A 165 -5.66 10.88 32.26
C ALA A 165 -5.76 12.37 31.91
N CYS A 166 -6.23 12.70 30.70
CA CYS A 166 -6.49 14.08 30.28
C CYS A 166 -7.48 14.78 31.23
N ARG A 167 -8.59 14.13 31.56
CA ARG A 167 -9.59 14.67 32.51
C ARG A 167 -8.98 14.92 33.89
N GLN A 168 -8.16 14.00 34.40
CA GLN A 168 -7.49 14.17 35.69
C GLN A 168 -6.46 15.31 35.69
N HIS A 169 -5.88 15.62 34.53
CA HIS A 169 -4.99 16.76 34.35
C HIS A 169 -5.71 18.09 34.01
N GLY A 170 -7.04 18.11 34.06
CA GLY A 170 -7.84 19.32 33.86
C GLY A 170 -7.97 19.73 32.39
N VAL A 171 -7.72 18.82 31.44
CA VAL A 171 -8.00 19.05 30.02
C VAL A 171 -9.52 19.19 29.84
N ARG A 172 -9.96 20.25 29.15
CA ARG A 172 -11.35 20.42 28.76
C ARG A 172 -11.65 19.51 27.56
N MET A 173 -12.55 18.56 27.76
CA MET A 173 -12.91 17.56 26.76
C MET A 173 -14.23 17.93 26.07
N ALA A 174 -14.21 18.14 24.76
CA ALA A 174 -15.39 18.39 23.94
C ALA A 174 -15.52 17.31 22.85
N GLY A 175 -16.36 16.30 23.09
CA GLY A 175 -16.68 15.27 22.10
C GLY A 175 -18.04 15.53 21.44
N GLY A 176 -18.29 14.90 20.29
CA GLY A 176 -19.53 15.06 19.54
C GLY A 176 -19.71 16.46 18.94
N ALA A 177 -18.61 17.17 18.71
CA ALA A 177 -18.65 18.57 18.26
C ALA A 177 -19.05 18.74 16.78
N GLY A 178 -19.12 17.64 16.02
CA GLY A 178 -19.34 17.70 14.57
C GLY A 178 -18.10 18.16 13.80
N GLY A 179 -18.28 18.50 12.53
CA GLY A 179 -17.23 19.05 11.68
C GLY A 179 -16.83 20.47 12.07
N LEU A 180 -15.81 20.99 11.40
CA LEU A 180 -15.37 22.38 11.51
C LEU A 180 -16.34 23.29 10.75
N ALA A 181 -16.91 24.29 11.42
CA ALA A 181 -17.77 25.28 10.78
C ALA A 181 -16.98 26.50 10.29
N ALA A 182 -16.08 27.03 11.12
CA ALA A 182 -15.16 28.10 10.74
C ALA A 182 -13.85 28.02 11.53
N LEU A 183 -12.76 28.46 10.90
CA LEU A 183 -11.46 28.68 11.52
C LEU A 183 -10.99 30.09 11.16
N GLU A 184 -10.78 30.91 12.19
CA GLU A 184 -10.25 32.26 12.06
C GLU A 184 -8.86 32.29 12.69
N LEU A 185 -7.89 32.79 11.93
CA LEU A 185 -6.51 32.98 12.37
C LEU A 185 -6.26 34.47 12.42
N HIS A 186 -5.95 34.97 13.60
CA HIS A 186 -5.56 36.36 13.74
C HIS A 186 -4.05 36.51 13.51
N PRO A 187 -3.61 37.60 12.86
CA PRO A 187 -2.19 37.91 12.78
C PRO A 187 -1.60 38.03 14.19
N PRO A 188 -0.29 37.79 14.37
CA PRO A 188 0.33 37.85 15.68
C PRO A 188 0.17 39.23 16.32
N GLU A 189 -0.49 39.30 17.49
CA GLU A 189 -0.50 40.48 18.35
C GLU A 189 0.50 40.27 19.49
N GLY A 190 1.74 40.73 19.29
CA GLY A 190 2.83 40.53 20.24
C GLY A 190 3.28 39.05 20.30
N ARG A 191 3.08 38.38 21.44
CA ARG A 191 3.43 36.94 21.62
C ARG A 191 2.25 35.99 21.41
N ARG A 192 1.06 36.50 21.10
CA ARG A 192 -0.17 35.71 20.96
C ARG A 192 -0.69 35.84 19.54
N SER A 193 -1.00 34.71 18.90
CA SER A 193 -1.70 34.67 17.62
C SER A 193 -3.00 33.92 17.87
N PRO A 194 -4.08 34.62 18.25
CA PRO A 194 -5.29 33.96 18.65
C PRO A 194 -5.89 33.17 17.49
N VAL A 195 -6.32 31.96 17.79
CA VAL A 195 -7.06 31.08 16.92
C VAL A 195 -8.48 31.02 17.45
N ARG A 196 -9.46 31.27 16.59
CA ARG A 196 -10.87 31.07 16.90
C ARG A 196 -11.43 29.99 16.01
N LEU A 197 -12.14 29.05 16.62
CA LEU A 197 -12.72 27.90 15.96
C LEU A 197 -14.18 27.76 16.36
N SER A 198 -15.05 27.52 15.38
CA SER A 198 -16.43 27.12 15.61
C SER A 198 -16.71 25.76 14.97
N THR A 199 -17.62 25.02 15.59
CA THR A 199 -17.97 23.66 15.18
C THR A 199 -19.41 23.61 14.67
N GLU A 200 -19.76 22.58 13.89
CA GLU A 200 -21.12 22.38 13.40
C GLU A 200 -22.15 22.21 14.52
N SER A 201 -21.73 21.81 15.72
CA SER A 201 -22.58 21.76 16.92
C SER A 201 -22.97 23.15 17.47
N GLY A 202 -22.33 24.23 17.00
CA GLY A 202 -22.57 25.61 17.43
C GLY A 202 -21.62 26.11 18.52
N ASP A 203 -20.78 25.26 19.09
CA ASP A 203 -19.78 25.66 20.07
C ASP A 203 -18.62 26.45 19.43
N SER A 204 -18.06 27.40 20.19
CA SER A 204 -16.88 28.18 19.80
C SER A 204 -15.75 28.08 20.83
N TYR A 205 -14.52 28.14 20.33
CA TYR A 205 -13.28 27.94 21.08
C TYR A 205 -12.26 28.99 20.68
N GLU A 206 -11.49 29.48 21.66
CA GLU A 206 -10.41 30.43 21.42
C GLU A 206 -9.13 29.95 22.10
N ALA A 207 -8.00 30.00 21.38
CA ALA A 207 -6.71 29.54 21.88
C ALA A 207 -5.54 30.37 21.35
N ASP A 208 -4.37 30.26 21.97
CA ASP A 208 -3.12 30.88 21.53
C ASP A 208 -2.30 29.95 20.60
N ARG A 209 -2.60 28.64 20.63
CA ARG A 209 -2.01 27.58 19.79
C ARG A 209 -3.10 26.61 19.32
N LEU A 210 -2.95 26.10 18.10
CA LEU A 210 -3.78 25.06 17.51
C LEU A 210 -2.92 23.85 17.14
N VAL A 211 -3.30 22.66 17.58
CA VAL A 211 -2.68 21.39 17.17
C VAL A 211 -3.70 20.55 16.39
N ILE A 212 -3.37 20.18 15.16
CA ILE A 212 -4.23 19.42 14.25
C ILE A 212 -3.82 17.95 14.31
N CYS A 213 -4.68 17.14 14.94
CA CYS A 213 -4.54 15.70 15.14
C CYS A 213 -5.74 14.94 14.53
N ALA A 214 -6.31 15.47 13.44
CA ALA A 214 -7.60 15.03 12.88
C ALA A 214 -7.55 13.70 12.09
N GLY A 215 -6.45 12.94 12.18
CA GLY A 215 -6.32 11.63 11.53
C GLY A 215 -6.60 11.71 10.03
N ALA A 216 -7.50 10.86 9.53
CA ALA A 216 -7.82 10.78 8.11
C ALA A 216 -8.53 12.04 7.56
N TRP A 217 -9.08 12.89 8.43
CA TRP A 217 -9.72 14.15 8.06
C TRP A 217 -8.73 15.32 7.98
N THR A 218 -7.44 15.07 8.20
CA THR A 218 -6.42 16.14 8.17
C THR A 218 -6.29 16.79 6.79
N GLY A 219 -6.64 16.09 5.70
CA GLY A 219 -6.66 16.65 4.34
C GLY A 219 -7.52 17.90 4.18
N GLU A 220 -8.58 18.05 4.99
CA GLU A 220 -9.40 19.27 5.03
C GLU A 220 -8.60 20.49 5.49
N PHE A 221 -7.71 20.30 6.46
CA PHE A 221 -6.83 21.35 6.96
C PHE A 221 -5.68 21.61 6.00
N GLU A 222 -5.10 20.57 5.37
CA GLU A 222 -4.08 20.78 4.32
C GLU A 222 -4.58 21.76 3.25
N ARG A 223 -5.80 21.53 2.75
CA ARG A 223 -6.45 22.41 1.77
C ARG A 223 -6.69 23.83 2.30
N MET A 224 -7.14 23.94 3.55
CA MET A 224 -7.39 25.24 4.20
C MET A 224 -6.13 26.09 4.32
N PHE A 225 -4.97 25.47 4.52
CA PHE A 225 -3.66 26.13 4.63
C PHE A 225 -2.89 26.20 3.30
N GLY A 226 -3.56 25.95 2.17
CA GLY A 226 -2.95 26.01 0.83
C GLY A 226 -1.85 24.97 0.61
N MET A 227 -1.87 23.86 1.36
CA MET A 227 -0.97 22.73 1.17
C MET A 227 -1.61 21.69 0.26
N PRO A 228 -0.82 20.90 -0.50
CA PRO A 228 -1.36 19.76 -1.23
C PRO A 228 -1.99 18.76 -0.25
N GLU A 229 -3.14 18.19 -0.61
CA GLU A 229 -3.80 17.15 0.19
C GLU A 229 -2.98 15.86 0.09
N THR A 230 -2.21 15.54 1.14
CA THR A 230 -1.35 14.37 1.18
C THR A 230 -1.91 13.26 2.04
N ILE A 231 -2.71 13.60 3.06
CA ILE A 231 -3.34 12.63 3.95
C ILE A 231 -4.65 12.12 3.34
N HIS A 232 -4.73 10.81 3.13
CA HIS A 232 -5.93 10.14 2.63
C HIS A 232 -6.30 8.92 3.49
N PRO A 233 -7.59 8.58 3.57
CA PRO A 233 -8.05 7.42 4.33
C PRO A 233 -7.76 6.10 3.60
N ILE A 234 -7.07 5.19 4.28
CA ILE A 234 -6.98 3.78 3.88
C ILE A 234 -7.85 2.96 4.82
N ARG A 235 -8.87 2.29 4.29
CA ARG A 235 -9.71 1.42 5.11
C ARG A 235 -8.93 0.17 5.48
N GLY A 236 -8.79 -0.04 6.78
CA GLY A 236 -8.20 -1.23 7.36
C GLY A 236 -9.24 -2.08 8.04
N GLN A 237 -9.48 -3.28 7.51
CA GLN A 237 -10.47 -4.20 8.09
C GLN A 237 -9.76 -5.30 8.87
N ILE A 238 -10.29 -5.61 10.04
CA ILE A 238 -9.77 -6.64 10.94
C ILE A 238 -10.92 -7.44 11.56
N CYS A 239 -10.58 -8.61 12.08
CA CYS A 239 -11.53 -9.47 12.76
C CYS A 239 -10.92 -10.07 14.02
N SER A 240 -11.75 -10.66 14.88
CA SER A 240 -11.27 -11.38 16.06
C SER A 240 -11.96 -12.70 16.26
N TYR A 241 -11.19 -13.70 16.66
CA TYR A 241 -11.66 -15.03 17.03
C TYR A 241 -11.67 -15.19 18.55
N GLU A 242 -12.51 -16.09 19.04
CA GLU A 242 -12.44 -16.54 20.43
C GLU A 242 -11.39 -17.64 20.56
N VAL A 243 -10.27 -17.31 21.19
CA VAL A 243 -9.16 -18.23 21.41
C VAL A 243 -8.66 -18.05 22.84
N PRO A 244 -8.63 -19.11 23.67
CA PRO A 244 -8.14 -19.02 25.04
C PRO A 244 -6.76 -18.37 25.17
N ASP A 245 -6.60 -17.58 26.24
CA ASP A 245 -5.35 -16.89 26.54
C ASP A 245 -4.17 -17.88 26.62
N GLY A 246 -3.05 -17.55 25.98
CA GLY A 246 -1.82 -18.36 25.99
C GLY A 246 -1.77 -19.49 24.95
N MET A 247 -2.84 -19.71 24.17
CA MET A 247 -2.81 -20.65 23.03
C MET A 247 -1.94 -20.12 21.89
N VAL A 248 -2.16 -18.87 21.48
CA VAL A 248 -1.22 -18.11 20.64
C VAL A 248 -0.39 -17.24 21.58
N ARG A 249 0.93 -17.44 21.60
CA ARG A 249 1.81 -16.92 22.67
C ARG A 249 2.51 -15.62 22.28
N HIS A 250 2.79 -15.45 20.99
CA HIS A 250 3.52 -14.35 20.38
C HIS A 250 2.63 -13.61 19.39
N MET A 251 3.02 -12.38 19.03
CA MET A 251 2.48 -11.78 17.81
C MET A 251 3.03 -12.58 16.62
N VAL A 252 2.16 -13.04 15.74
CA VAL A 252 2.59 -13.77 14.54
C VAL A 252 2.36 -12.90 13.32
N PHE A 253 3.39 -12.71 12.50
CA PHE A 253 3.35 -11.97 11.24
C PHE A 253 3.62 -12.92 10.07
N SER A 254 2.81 -12.80 9.03
CA SER A 254 3.04 -13.40 7.72
C SER A 254 3.02 -12.32 6.64
N SER A 255 3.31 -12.69 5.39
CA SER A 255 3.16 -11.78 4.24
C SER A 255 1.72 -11.34 3.98
N GLN A 256 0.71 -11.96 4.63
CA GLN A 256 -0.69 -11.80 4.29
C GLN A 256 -1.56 -11.24 5.43
N ALA A 257 -1.15 -11.49 6.67
CA ALA A 257 -1.85 -11.07 7.88
C ALA A 257 -0.93 -11.17 9.11
N TYR A 258 -1.38 -10.58 10.21
CA TYR A 258 -0.85 -10.70 11.55
C TYR A 258 -1.93 -11.22 12.50
N TRP A 259 -1.50 -11.88 13.57
CA TRP A 259 -2.34 -12.38 14.65
C TRP A 259 -1.79 -11.93 16.00
N VAL A 260 -2.66 -11.34 16.82
CA VAL A 260 -2.28 -10.75 18.11
C VAL A 260 -3.26 -11.21 19.17
N ALA A 261 -2.79 -12.04 20.10
CA ALA A 261 -3.59 -12.49 21.23
C ALA A 261 -3.82 -11.34 22.22
N LYS A 262 -5.07 -11.06 22.56
CA LYS A 262 -5.50 -10.04 23.53
C LYS A 262 -6.11 -10.73 24.74
N SER A 263 -6.26 -9.99 25.84
CA SER A 263 -6.95 -10.50 27.03
C SER A 263 -8.42 -10.82 26.74
N GLY A 264 -8.97 -11.75 27.52
CA GLY A 264 -10.38 -12.11 27.46
C GLY A 264 -10.69 -13.02 26.28
N MET A 265 -9.80 -13.97 26.00
CA MET A 265 -9.96 -15.00 24.99
C MET A 265 -10.11 -14.45 23.56
N ARG A 266 -9.33 -13.44 23.18
CA ARG A 266 -9.45 -12.80 21.86
C ARG A 266 -8.16 -12.96 21.06
N LEU A 267 -8.27 -13.45 19.83
CA LEU A 267 -7.19 -13.40 18.84
C LEU A 267 -7.57 -12.42 17.73
N VAL A 268 -6.92 -11.27 17.68
CA VAL A 268 -7.16 -10.26 16.63
C VAL A 268 -6.35 -10.63 15.40
N CYS A 269 -7.00 -10.71 14.25
CA CYS A 269 -6.39 -10.95 12.95
C CYS A 269 -6.55 -9.71 12.08
N GLY A 270 -5.46 -9.23 11.50
CA GLY A 270 -5.50 -8.09 10.59
C GLY A 270 -4.32 -8.05 9.63
N ALA A 271 -4.29 -7.14 8.66
CA ALA A 271 -5.43 -6.41 8.17
C ALA A 271 -5.55 -6.62 6.67
N SER A 272 -6.79 -6.60 6.16
CA SER A 272 -6.99 -6.25 4.75
C SER A 272 -6.99 -4.74 4.62
N GLU A 273 -6.61 -4.24 3.45
CA GLU A 273 -6.51 -2.81 3.16
C GLU A 273 -7.14 -2.53 1.80
N ASP A 274 -7.89 -1.45 1.71
CA ASP A 274 -8.46 -0.95 0.46
C ASP A 274 -8.75 0.55 0.51
N VAL A 275 -8.81 1.18 -0.66
CA VAL A 275 -9.14 2.60 -0.81
C VAL A 275 -10.66 2.72 -1.00
N ALA A 276 -11.35 3.17 0.04
CA ALA A 276 -12.82 3.28 0.06
C ALA A 276 -13.30 4.68 0.50
N GLY A 277 -12.44 5.69 0.38
CA GLY A 277 -12.68 7.01 0.97
C GLY A 277 -12.90 6.89 2.48
N PHE A 278 -13.94 7.56 2.99
CA PHE A 278 -14.30 7.54 4.41
C PHE A 278 -15.28 6.43 4.81
N CYS A 279 -15.55 5.47 3.92
CA CYS A 279 -16.40 4.33 4.24
C CYS A 279 -15.70 3.40 5.24
N THR A 280 -16.40 3.00 6.31
CA THR A 280 -15.89 2.07 7.34
C THR A 280 -16.64 0.74 7.36
N ASP A 281 -17.48 0.49 6.36
CA ASP A 281 -18.17 -0.78 6.23
C ASP A 281 -17.18 -1.92 6.04
N VAL A 282 -17.49 -3.07 6.62
CA VAL A 282 -16.71 -4.29 6.43
C VAL A 282 -17.18 -4.98 5.16
N THR A 283 -16.25 -5.54 4.38
CA THR A 283 -16.55 -6.28 3.15
C THR A 283 -16.25 -7.77 3.32
N GLU A 284 -17.10 -8.62 2.75
CA GLU A 284 -16.87 -10.08 2.74
C GLU A 284 -15.58 -10.45 1.99
N LYS A 285 -15.18 -9.68 0.98
CA LYS A 285 -13.90 -9.85 0.29
C LYS A 285 -12.70 -9.63 1.23
N GLY A 286 -12.74 -8.56 2.03
CA GLY A 286 -11.68 -8.21 2.98
C GLY A 286 -11.56 -9.22 4.11
N ILE A 287 -12.67 -9.49 4.81
CA ILE A 287 -12.69 -10.45 5.92
C ILE A 287 -12.47 -11.88 5.45
N GLY A 288 -13.09 -12.30 4.34
CA GLY A 288 -12.90 -13.64 3.80
C GLY A 288 -11.43 -13.92 3.44
N ARG A 289 -10.65 -12.91 3.04
CA ARG A 289 -9.18 -13.06 2.88
C ARG A 289 -8.51 -13.36 4.22
N LEU A 290 -8.85 -12.62 5.28
CA LEU A 290 -8.29 -12.85 6.62
C LEU A 290 -8.69 -14.21 7.19
N GLU A 291 -9.92 -14.67 6.96
CA GLU A 291 -10.40 -16.00 7.36
C GLU A 291 -9.60 -17.11 6.68
N ARG A 292 -9.43 -17.03 5.35
CA ARG A 292 -8.66 -18.03 4.60
C ARG A 292 -7.20 -18.12 5.07
N TRP A 293 -6.55 -16.98 5.31
CA TRP A 293 -5.18 -16.98 5.82
C TRP A 293 -5.10 -17.40 7.29
N SER A 294 -6.08 -17.04 8.11
CA SER A 294 -6.17 -17.50 9.50
C SER A 294 -6.25 -19.02 9.58
N ALA A 295 -7.09 -19.67 8.76
CA ALA A 295 -7.20 -21.13 8.71
C ALA A 295 -5.91 -21.80 8.20
N ARG A 296 -5.18 -21.15 7.29
CA ARG A 296 -3.89 -21.66 6.78
C ARG A 296 -2.76 -21.53 7.80
N THR A 297 -2.72 -20.44 8.56
CA THR A 297 -1.65 -20.18 9.54
C THR A 297 -1.93 -20.84 10.88
N PHE A 298 -3.19 -20.92 11.29
CA PHE A 298 -3.65 -21.54 12.53
C PHE A 298 -4.79 -22.51 12.20
N PRO A 299 -4.49 -23.81 11.99
CA PRO A 299 -5.49 -24.80 11.57
C PRO A 299 -6.69 -24.92 12.52
N LEU A 300 -6.53 -24.58 13.81
CA LEU A 300 -7.63 -24.50 14.78
C LEU A 300 -8.72 -23.48 14.40
N LEU A 301 -8.43 -22.53 13.52
CA LEU A 301 -9.38 -21.53 13.01
C LEU A 301 -10.08 -22.01 11.73
N GLY A 302 -9.76 -23.20 11.23
CA GLY A 302 -10.42 -23.80 10.08
C GLY A 302 -11.92 -23.96 10.30
N GLY A 303 -12.73 -23.25 9.49
CA GLY A 303 -14.20 -23.26 9.61
C GLY A 303 -14.75 -22.45 10.79
N VAL A 304 -13.91 -21.76 11.55
CA VAL A 304 -14.34 -20.89 12.65
C VAL A 304 -14.66 -19.51 12.10
N MET A 305 -15.86 -19.01 12.37
CA MET A 305 -16.26 -17.65 12.01
C MET A 305 -15.72 -16.63 13.02
N PRO A 306 -15.20 -15.48 12.58
CA PRO A 306 -14.79 -14.43 13.50
C PRO A 306 -15.99 -13.91 14.32
N LYS A 307 -15.79 -13.72 15.63
CA LYS A 307 -16.80 -13.18 16.54
C LYS A 307 -17.08 -11.70 16.29
N LEU A 308 -16.04 -10.93 15.99
CA LEU A 308 -16.13 -9.51 15.66
C LEU A 308 -15.43 -9.24 14.35
N ARG A 309 -15.97 -8.28 13.60
CA ARG A 309 -15.43 -7.77 12.33
C ARG A 309 -15.63 -6.25 12.34
N TRP A 310 -14.60 -5.49 12.04
CA TRP A 310 -14.68 -4.03 12.02
C TRP A 310 -13.63 -3.43 11.10
N ALA A 311 -13.75 -2.13 10.83
CA ALA A 311 -12.77 -1.39 10.07
C ALA A 311 -12.44 -0.04 10.72
N GLY A 312 -11.28 0.52 10.37
CA GLY A 312 -10.87 1.88 10.71
C GLY A 312 -10.11 2.54 9.57
N LEU A 313 -10.08 3.88 9.55
CA LEU A 313 -9.47 4.67 8.48
C LEU A 313 -8.06 5.12 8.85
N ARG A 314 -7.04 4.44 8.32
CA ARG A 314 -5.64 4.80 8.56
C ARG A 314 -5.30 6.08 7.80
N PRO A 315 -4.69 7.10 8.44
CA PRO A 315 -4.30 8.33 7.77
C PRO A 315 -2.96 8.15 7.06
N ALA A 316 -2.98 7.77 5.78
CA ALA A 316 -1.78 7.57 4.98
C ALA A 316 -1.35 8.89 4.33
N THR A 317 -0.05 9.20 4.39
CA THR A 317 0.57 10.29 3.61
C THR A 317 1.23 9.74 2.35
N ARG A 318 1.53 10.61 1.38
CA ARG A 318 2.15 10.25 0.09
C ARG A 318 3.49 9.51 0.23
N ASP A 319 4.30 9.87 1.22
CA ASP A 319 5.62 9.27 1.47
C ASP A 319 5.62 8.29 2.65
N GLY A 320 4.46 7.98 3.22
CA GLY A 320 4.31 7.08 4.37
C GLY A 320 4.78 7.66 5.70
N ARG A 321 5.20 8.94 5.77
CA ARG A 321 5.70 9.60 6.98
C ARG A 321 4.69 10.60 7.55
N PRO A 322 4.55 10.73 8.87
CA PRO A 322 3.61 11.68 9.46
C PRO A 322 3.97 13.14 9.14
N LEU A 323 2.97 14.01 9.24
CA LEU A 323 3.14 15.46 9.23
C LEU A 323 3.24 15.92 10.69
N ILE A 324 4.42 16.35 11.12
CA ILE A 324 4.71 16.84 12.47
C ILE A 324 5.53 18.13 12.37
N GLY A 325 4.96 19.25 12.78
CA GLY A 325 5.65 20.54 12.74
C GLY A 325 4.72 21.75 12.74
N ARG A 326 5.31 22.93 12.86
CA ARG A 326 4.60 24.22 12.71
C ARG A 326 4.48 24.58 11.23
N LEU A 327 3.44 25.34 10.89
CA LEU A 327 3.39 26.01 9.59
C LEU A 327 4.30 27.25 9.60
N GLU A 328 4.91 27.57 8.46
CA GLU A 328 5.81 28.73 8.34
C GLU A 328 5.03 30.04 8.41
N GLU A 329 3.91 30.12 7.68
CA GLU A 329 3.05 31.30 7.62
C GLU A 329 2.15 31.44 8.86
N TYR A 330 1.83 30.31 9.51
CA TYR A 330 0.98 30.26 10.70
C TYR A 330 1.68 29.50 11.85
N PRO A 331 2.71 30.09 12.50
CA PRO A 331 3.52 29.39 13.52
C PRO A 331 2.73 28.90 14.75
N GLN A 332 1.55 29.46 14.99
CA GLN A 332 0.62 29.01 16.04
C GLN A 332 -0.11 27.71 15.70
N VAL A 333 -0.05 27.25 14.45
CA VAL A 333 -0.66 26.00 13.97
C VAL A 333 0.40 24.92 13.87
N ILE A 334 0.15 23.80 14.54
CA ILE A 334 1.01 22.61 14.57
C ILE A 334 0.22 21.44 13.98
N PHE A 335 0.82 20.71 13.05
CA PHE A 335 0.29 19.43 12.57
C PHE A 335 0.91 18.28 13.37
N ALA A 336 0.10 17.26 13.66
CA ALA A 336 0.52 15.98 14.20
C ALA A 336 -0.44 14.88 13.72
N ALA A 337 -0.30 14.47 12.45
CA ALA A 337 -1.17 13.50 11.80
C ALA A 337 -0.43 12.67 10.74
N GLY A 338 -1.12 11.73 10.08
CA GLY A 338 -0.53 10.96 8.97
C GLY A 338 0.29 9.74 9.41
N HIS A 339 0.05 9.20 10.61
CA HIS A 339 0.83 8.08 11.16
C HIS A 339 0.53 6.70 10.56
N TYR A 340 -0.35 6.63 9.56
CA TYR A 340 -0.75 5.41 8.87
C TYR A 340 -0.98 4.20 9.81
N ARG A 341 -0.12 3.17 9.71
CA ARG A 341 -0.18 1.92 10.50
C ARG A 341 0.45 2.03 11.89
N ASN A 342 1.25 3.06 12.14
CA ASN A 342 2.11 3.18 13.33
C ASN A 342 1.60 4.19 14.37
N GLY A 343 0.36 4.68 14.27
CA GLY A 343 -0.17 5.71 15.19
C GLY A 343 -0.13 5.33 16.68
N ILE A 344 -0.39 4.06 17.02
CA ILE A 344 -0.30 3.58 18.41
C ILE A 344 1.16 3.58 18.89
N LEU A 345 2.08 3.06 18.06
CA LEU A 345 3.50 3.02 18.36
C LEU A 345 4.10 4.43 18.50
N LEU A 346 3.72 5.35 17.62
CA LEU A 346 4.29 6.69 17.52
C LEU A 346 3.69 7.73 18.48
N ALA A 347 2.64 7.38 19.22
CA ALA A 347 1.95 8.31 20.12
C ALA A 347 2.89 8.98 21.14
N PRO A 348 3.77 8.26 21.88
CA PRO A 348 4.71 8.88 22.82
C PRO A 348 5.69 9.87 22.19
N ALA A 349 6.37 9.48 21.10
CA ALA A 349 7.35 10.35 20.45
C ALA A 349 6.69 11.56 19.77
N THR A 350 5.50 11.37 19.19
CA THR A 350 4.72 12.48 18.59
C THR A 350 4.31 13.48 19.67
N ALA A 351 3.81 13.02 20.81
CA ALA A 351 3.42 13.90 21.91
C ALA A 351 4.63 14.67 22.48
N ALA A 352 5.78 14.01 22.62
CA ALA A 352 7.02 14.68 23.02
C ALA A 352 7.49 15.73 22.00
N ALA A 353 7.37 15.43 20.70
CA ALA A 353 7.72 16.37 19.64
C ALA A 353 6.78 17.58 19.62
N VAL A 354 5.47 17.37 19.77
CA VAL A 354 4.48 18.46 19.88
C VAL A 354 4.71 19.29 21.13
N LEU A 355 5.05 18.68 22.27
CA LEU A 355 5.40 19.43 23.48
C LEU A 355 6.63 20.31 23.26
N SER A 356 7.70 19.79 22.65
CA SER A 356 8.86 20.60 22.27
C SER A 356 8.48 21.76 21.33
N LEU A 357 7.59 21.51 20.36
CA LEU A 357 7.04 22.55 19.50
C LEU A 357 6.16 23.55 20.23
N LEU A 358 5.49 23.20 21.33
CA LEU A 358 4.74 24.16 22.16
C LEU A 358 5.66 24.97 23.07
N GLU A 359 6.87 24.49 23.33
CA GLU A 359 7.87 25.12 24.21
C GLU A 359 8.98 25.85 23.45
N ASP A 360 8.88 25.94 22.13
CA ASP A 360 9.92 26.52 21.27
C ASP A 360 11.30 25.82 21.44
N ARG A 361 11.29 24.51 21.72
CA ARG A 361 12.51 23.69 21.88
C ARG A 361 12.76 22.82 20.65
N PRO A 362 14.03 22.56 20.30
CA PRO A 362 14.35 21.63 19.22
C PRO A 362 13.95 20.19 19.60
N PHE A 363 13.57 19.40 18.61
CA PHE A 363 13.34 17.97 18.74
C PHE A 363 14.03 17.25 17.56
N PRO A 364 14.82 16.18 17.81
CA PRO A 364 15.52 15.46 16.74
C PRO A 364 14.59 14.90 15.66
N LEU A 365 15.09 14.76 14.43
CA LEU A 365 14.39 14.13 13.29
C LEU A 365 13.15 14.87 12.75
N LEU A 366 12.66 15.94 13.40
CA LEU A 366 11.46 16.66 12.96
C LEU A 366 11.53 17.22 11.53
N GLY A 367 12.73 17.57 11.04
CA GLY A 367 12.90 18.08 9.68
C GLY A 367 12.34 17.14 8.60
N ALA A 368 12.45 15.82 8.81
CA ALA A 368 11.92 14.82 7.87
C ALA A 368 10.39 14.70 7.90
N PHE A 369 9.74 15.23 8.94
CA PHE A 369 8.29 15.16 9.15
C PHE A 369 7.60 16.51 8.92
N HIS A 370 8.32 17.53 8.45
CA HIS A 370 7.78 18.87 8.29
C HIS A 370 6.49 18.85 7.46
N PRO A 371 5.39 19.51 7.88
CA PRO A 371 4.10 19.46 7.17
C PRO A 371 4.19 20.04 5.76
N GLU A 372 5.02 21.07 5.59
CA GLU A 372 5.14 21.80 4.32
C GLU A 372 6.16 21.20 3.34
N ARG A 373 6.71 20.01 3.62
CA ARG A 373 7.73 19.37 2.77
C ARG A 373 7.26 19.06 1.34
N PHE A 374 5.95 19.16 1.08
CA PHE A 374 5.33 18.95 -0.23
C PHE A 374 4.97 20.25 -0.97
N ARG A 375 5.16 21.45 -0.39
CA ARG A 375 4.77 22.74 -0.99
C ARG A 375 5.46 23.06 -2.34
N GLY A 376 6.60 22.43 -2.62
CA GLY A 376 7.30 22.55 -3.91
C GLY A 376 6.81 21.60 -5.02
N SER A 377 5.88 20.68 -4.71
CA SER A 377 5.37 19.67 -5.66
C SER A 377 4.04 20.05 -6.32
N SER A 378 3.42 21.17 -5.91
CA SER A 378 2.23 21.74 -6.55
C SER A 378 2.65 22.83 -7.52
N SER A 379 2.38 22.62 -8.81
CA SER A 379 2.38 23.67 -9.83
C SER A 379 1.56 24.85 -9.31
N LYS A 380 2.10 26.07 -9.41
CA LYS A 380 1.39 27.31 -9.04
C LYS A 380 0.14 27.48 -9.90
N GLU A 381 -1.00 26.95 -9.45
CA GLU A 381 -2.31 27.42 -9.91
C GLU A 381 -2.71 28.61 -9.05
N THR A 382 -2.50 29.80 -9.60
CA THR A 382 -3.04 31.06 -9.07
C THR A 382 -4.57 30.96 -9.05
N LEU A 383 -5.16 30.87 -7.86
CA LEU A 383 -6.61 30.86 -7.66
C LEU A 383 -7.22 32.22 -8.02
N ALA A 384 -7.85 32.29 -9.19
CA ALA A 384 -9.01 33.14 -9.39
C ALA A 384 -10.27 32.31 -9.05
N SER A 385 -11.15 32.87 -8.23
CA SER A 385 -12.41 32.29 -7.75
C SER A 385 -13.20 31.55 -8.84
N PHE A 386 -13.66 30.31 -8.59
CA PHE A 386 -14.70 29.70 -9.43
C PHE A 386 -15.74 28.89 -8.66
N SER A 387 -16.99 29.12 -9.09
CA SER A 387 -18.23 28.43 -8.78
C SER A 387 -18.34 27.15 -9.60
N LEU A 388 -18.85 26.08 -8.99
CA LEU A 388 -19.08 24.78 -9.61
C LEU A 388 -20.38 24.75 -10.45
N ALA A 389 -20.25 24.56 -11.76
CA ALA A 389 -21.30 23.98 -12.61
C ALA A 389 -20.76 23.45 -13.94
N GLY A 390 -20.64 22.11 -14.05
CA GLY A 390 -20.71 21.30 -15.29
C GLY A 390 -19.61 21.45 -16.36
N VAL A 391 -19.19 20.30 -16.95
CA VAL A 391 -18.94 20.01 -18.38
C VAL A 391 -17.86 18.92 -18.58
N GLY A 392 -18.21 17.93 -19.42
CA GLY A 392 -17.45 17.18 -20.44
C GLY A 392 -15.94 16.90 -20.34
N ALA A 393 -15.55 15.70 -20.82
CA ALA A 393 -14.20 15.15 -20.89
C ALA A 393 -13.12 16.14 -21.41
N ILE A 394 -12.01 16.20 -20.67
CA ILE A 394 -10.87 17.10 -20.91
C ILE A 394 -9.86 16.40 -21.83
N SER A 395 -9.36 17.10 -22.85
CA SER A 395 -8.19 16.69 -23.66
C SER A 395 -6.92 17.29 -23.08
N VAL A 396 -5.87 16.47 -22.90
CA VAL A 396 -4.58 16.88 -22.33
C VAL A 396 -3.52 16.85 -23.43
N ALA A 397 -2.94 18.00 -23.75
CA ALA A 397 -1.83 18.14 -24.69
C ALA A 397 -0.63 18.76 -23.98
N ALA A 398 0.54 18.12 -24.03
CA ALA A 398 1.79 18.61 -23.47
C ALA A 398 2.91 18.47 -24.51
N GLY A 399 3.78 19.47 -24.68
CA GLY A 399 4.94 19.36 -25.58
C GLY A 399 6.02 18.46 -24.98
N GLU A 400 6.90 19.05 -24.18
CA GLU A 400 7.82 18.33 -23.30
C GLU A 400 7.28 18.39 -21.86
N ALA A 401 7.07 17.24 -21.22
CA ALA A 401 6.62 17.18 -19.83
C ALA A 401 7.28 16.02 -19.09
N ASP A 402 7.68 16.23 -17.82
CA ASP A 402 8.25 15.15 -17.01
C ASP A 402 7.22 14.02 -16.82
N ALA A 403 5.97 14.32 -16.49
CA ALA A 403 4.91 13.32 -16.41
C ALA A 403 3.52 13.92 -16.68
N VAL A 404 2.64 13.12 -17.28
CA VAL A 404 1.23 13.46 -17.48
C VAL A 404 0.36 12.49 -16.70
N ALA A 405 -0.45 13.01 -15.76
CA ALA A 405 -1.38 12.19 -14.97
C ALA A 405 -2.80 12.74 -15.04
N ALA A 406 -3.77 11.90 -15.40
CA ALA A 406 -5.19 12.29 -15.51
C ALA A 406 -6.15 11.18 -15.04
N SER A 407 -7.19 11.55 -14.29
CA SER A 407 -8.20 10.59 -13.81
C SER A 407 -9.22 10.18 -14.90
N ALA A 408 -9.52 11.08 -15.83
CA ALA A 408 -10.27 10.77 -17.04
C ALA A 408 -9.93 11.80 -18.12
N ALA A 409 -9.42 11.33 -19.26
CA ALA A 409 -9.07 12.17 -20.39
C ALA A 409 -9.78 11.69 -21.66
N GLY A 410 -10.11 12.62 -22.57
CA GLY A 410 -10.47 12.27 -23.93
C GLY A 410 -9.24 11.72 -24.65
N THR A 411 -8.33 12.61 -25.02
CA THR A 411 -7.06 12.24 -25.66
C THR A 411 -5.91 12.78 -24.82
N VAL A 412 -4.88 11.95 -24.63
CA VAL A 412 -3.58 12.37 -24.08
C VAL A 412 -2.58 12.36 -25.24
N ALA A 413 -2.06 13.52 -25.59
CA ALA A 413 -1.04 13.66 -26.63
C ALA A 413 0.20 14.34 -26.03
N ALA A 414 1.38 13.76 -26.23
CA ALA A 414 2.63 14.41 -25.85
C ALA A 414 3.80 14.12 -26.80
N ASP A 415 4.69 15.10 -26.99
CA ASP A 415 5.86 14.94 -27.85
C ASP A 415 6.92 14.10 -27.11
N SER A 416 7.27 14.47 -25.87
CA SER A 416 8.14 13.63 -25.02
C SER A 416 7.71 13.64 -23.55
N VAL A 417 7.61 12.44 -22.95
CA VAL A 417 7.24 12.27 -21.53
C VAL A 417 8.04 11.18 -20.83
N SER A 418 8.46 11.41 -19.58
CA SER A 418 9.07 10.32 -18.81
C SER A 418 8.00 9.30 -18.35
N GLY A 419 6.75 9.74 -18.14
CA GLY A 419 5.63 8.85 -17.89
C GLY A 419 4.25 9.45 -18.15
N ALA A 420 3.33 8.65 -18.68
CA ALA A 420 1.92 8.98 -18.84
C ALA A 420 1.07 7.98 -18.05
N VAL A 421 0.34 8.44 -17.03
CA VAL A 421 -0.47 7.60 -16.14
C VAL A 421 -1.92 8.09 -16.16
N THR A 422 -2.86 7.25 -16.62
CA THR A 422 -4.28 7.64 -16.66
C THR A 422 -5.18 6.50 -16.20
N SER A 423 -6.27 6.80 -15.49
CA SER A 423 -7.26 5.74 -15.18
C SER A 423 -8.22 5.47 -16.34
N LYS A 424 -8.51 6.46 -17.20
CA LYS A 424 -9.36 6.27 -18.37
C LYS A 424 -9.02 7.26 -19.48
N ALA A 425 -8.71 6.75 -20.67
CA ALA A 425 -8.46 7.56 -21.87
C ALA A 425 -9.21 6.99 -23.09
N SER A 426 -9.61 7.84 -24.03
CA SER A 426 -10.05 7.33 -25.34
C SER A 426 -8.87 7.00 -26.26
N ALA A 427 -7.79 7.77 -26.17
CA ALA A 427 -6.53 7.49 -26.86
C ALA A 427 -5.33 8.11 -26.13
N VAL A 428 -4.18 7.43 -26.20
CA VAL A 428 -2.87 7.94 -25.79
C VAL A 428 -1.94 7.92 -27.00
N ALA A 429 -1.39 9.08 -27.36
CA ALA A 429 -0.42 9.25 -28.43
C ALA A 429 0.85 9.89 -27.87
N ALA A 430 2.01 9.27 -28.12
CA ALA A 430 3.30 9.84 -27.70
C ALA A 430 4.43 9.55 -28.69
N ASP A 431 5.28 10.52 -29.00
CA ASP A 431 6.45 10.28 -29.87
C ASP A 431 7.52 9.49 -29.11
N ALA A 432 7.89 9.96 -27.90
CA ALA A 432 8.77 9.25 -26.98
C ALA A 432 8.22 9.20 -25.56
N ALA A 433 8.11 8.01 -24.96
CA ALA A 433 7.62 7.82 -23.59
C ALA A 433 8.48 6.85 -22.76
N GLY A 434 8.79 7.20 -21.51
CA GLY A 434 9.45 6.25 -20.59
C GLY A 434 8.51 5.14 -20.12
N THR A 435 7.34 5.49 -19.59
CA THR A 435 6.30 4.52 -19.20
C THR A 435 4.90 5.03 -19.51
N VAL A 436 4.08 4.21 -20.15
CA VAL A 436 2.65 4.46 -20.36
C VAL A 436 1.86 3.45 -19.53
N ALA A 437 1.17 3.92 -18.48
CA ALA A 437 0.37 3.08 -17.60
C ALA A 437 -1.10 3.53 -17.62
N VAL A 438 -2.00 2.68 -18.10
CA VAL A 438 -3.42 3.05 -18.24
C VAL A 438 -4.37 1.93 -17.82
N SER A 439 -5.31 2.20 -16.92
CA SER A 439 -6.29 1.17 -16.51
C SER A 439 -7.24 0.82 -17.67
N GLU A 440 -7.90 1.78 -18.30
CA GLU A 440 -8.73 1.54 -19.49
C GLU A 440 -8.42 2.55 -20.59
N THR A 441 -8.08 2.07 -21.79
CA THR A 441 -7.90 2.94 -22.95
C THR A 441 -8.50 2.39 -24.24
N GLY A 442 -8.92 3.28 -25.14
CA GLY A 442 -9.26 2.90 -26.51
C GLY A 442 -8.00 2.45 -27.24
N ALA A 443 -7.07 3.35 -27.55
CA ALA A 443 -5.84 2.99 -28.25
C ALA A 443 -4.59 3.63 -27.63
N VAL A 444 -3.45 2.95 -27.76
CA VAL A 444 -2.11 3.47 -27.50
C VAL A 444 -1.34 3.44 -28.81
N ALA A 445 -0.88 4.59 -29.29
CA ALA A 445 0.00 4.70 -30.44
C ALA A 445 1.25 5.49 -30.06
N ALA A 446 2.43 4.89 -30.17
CA ALA A 446 3.67 5.59 -29.83
C ALA A 446 4.85 5.16 -30.68
N ASP A 447 5.84 6.03 -30.91
CA ASP A 447 7.03 5.64 -31.67
C ASP A 447 7.99 4.84 -30.76
N ALA A 448 8.61 5.50 -29.77
CA ALA A 448 9.52 4.83 -28.83
C ALA A 448 8.99 4.84 -27.39
N VAL A 449 8.71 3.66 -26.82
CA VAL A 449 8.24 3.53 -25.43
C VAL A 449 9.19 2.65 -24.60
N GLY A 450 9.46 3.02 -23.36
CA GLY A 450 10.10 2.10 -22.41
C GLY A 450 9.15 0.96 -22.06
N THR A 451 8.11 1.23 -21.28
CA THR A 451 7.11 0.23 -20.87
C THR A 451 5.69 0.67 -21.17
N VAL A 452 4.87 -0.23 -21.73
CA VAL A 452 3.41 -0.09 -21.80
C VAL A 452 2.76 -1.07 -20.83
N ALA A 453 1.95 -0.57 -19.90
CA ALA A 453 1.19 -1.38 -18.94
C ALA A 453 -0.29 -0.98 -18.97
N ALA A 454 -1.19 -1.90 -19.31
CA ALA A 454 -2.63 -1.60 -19.33
C ALA A 454 -3.52 -2.72 -18.79
N ASP A 455 -4.63 -2.38 -18.10
CA ASP A 455 -5.62 -3.41 -17.74
C ASP A 455 -6.49 -3.75 -18.97
N SER A 456 -6.95 -2.75 -19.74
CA SER A 456 -7.67 -2.98 -20.99
C SER A 456 -7.33 -1.97 -22.10
N VAL A 457 -7.08 -2.47 -23.31
CA VAL A 457 -6.75 -1.67 -24.50
C VAL A 457 -7.35 -2.28 -25.77
N SER A 458 -7.96 -1.48 -26.66
CA SER A 458 -8.43 -2.01 -27.96
C SER A 458 -7.29 -2.24 -28.94
N GLY A 459 -6.24 -1.40 -28.89
CA GLY A 459 -5.03 -1.60 -29.69
C GLY A 459 -3.80 -0.87 -29.13
N ALA A 460 -2.65 -1.55 -29.14
CA ALA A 460 -1.34 -0.98 -28.83
C ALA A 460 -0.42 -1.12 -30.05
N VAL A 461 0.02 0.02 -30.61
CA VAL A 461 0.91 0.08 -31.78
C VAL A 461 2.15 0.86 -31.39
N THR A 462 3.32 0.20 -31.41
CA THR A 462 4.59 0.86 -31.07
C THR A 462 5.73 0.47 -32.01
N SER A 463 6.64 1.39 -32.37
CA SER A 463 7.80 1.01 -33.19
C SER A 463 8.89 0.34 -32.34
N LYS A 464 9.15 0.83 -31.12
CA LYS A 464 10.10 0.21 -30.17
C LYS A 464 9.58 0.18 -28.73
N ALA A 465 9.67 -0.97 -28.07
CA ALA A 465 9.28 -1.15 -26.67
C ALA A 465 10.28 -1.99 -25.86
N SER A 466 10.56 -1.65 -24.59
CA SER A 466 11.28 -2.59 -23.71
C SER A 466 10.34 -3.67 -23.17
N ALA A 467 9.10 -3.31 -22.85
CA ALA A 467 8.06 -4.25 -22.42
C ALA A 467 6.64 -3.76 -22.76
N VAL A 468 5.76 -4.68 -23.14
CA VAL A 468 4.32 -4.45 -23.29
C VAL A 468 3.58 -5.47 -22.44
N ALA A 469 2.81 -5.00 -21.46
CA ALA A 469 2.00 -5.81 -20.56
C ALA A 469 0.53 -5.36 -20.63
N ALA A 470 -0.39 -6.24 -21.00
CA ALA A 470 -1.82 -5.94 -21.02
C ALA A 470 -2.66 -7.07 -20.40
N ASP A 471 -3.65 -6.77 -19.56
CA ASP A 471 -4.59 -7.81 -19.11
C ASP A 471 -5.53 -8.19 -20.27
N ALA A 472 -6.23 -7.23 -20.89
CA ALA A 472 -7.02 -7.45 -22.10
C ALA A 472 -6.61 -6.53 -23.27
N ALA A 473 -6.32 -7.11 -24.44
CA ALA A 473 -5.93 -6.38 -25.65
C ALA A 473 -6.71 -6.83 -26.90
N GLY A 474 -7.13 -5.92 -27.77
CA GLY A 474 -7.63 -6.28 -29.10
C GLY A 474 -6.49 -6.67 -30.03
N THR A 475 -5.63 -5.71 -30.36
CA THR A 475 -4.45 -5.89 -31.22
C THR A 475 -3.20 -5.33 -30.56
N VAL A 476 -2.09 -6.08 -30.59
CA VAL A 476 -0.76 -5.59 -30.22
C VAL A 476 0.15 -5.72 -31.44
N ALA A 477 0.68 -4.61 -31.93
CA ALA A 477 1.60 -4.56 -33.06
C ALA A 477 2.89 -3.81 -32.64
N VAL A 478 4.03 -4.50 -32.64
CA VAL A 478 5.31 -3.92 -32.19
C VAL A 478 6.46 -4.32 -33.11
N SER A 479 7.20 -3.39 -33.69
CA SER A 479 8.34 -3.75 -34.55
C SER A 479 9.50 -4.36 -33.74
N GLU A 480 9.93 -3.73 -32.64
CA GLU A 480 11.00 -4.27 -31.77
C GLU A 480 10.56 -4.24 -30.30
N ALA A 481 10.52 -5.41 -29.65
CA ALA A 481 10.14 -5.52 -28.24
C ALA A 481 11.13 -6.36 -27.41
N GLY A 482 11.46 -5.89 -26.20
CA GLY A 482 12.11 -6.73 -25.20
C GLY A 482 11.20 -7.88 -24.78
N ALA A 483 10.06 -7.56 -24.16
CA ALA A 483 9.04 -8.54 -23.80
C ALA A 483 7.59 -8.13 -24.12
N VAL A 484 6.75 -9.12 -24.45
CA VAL A 484 5.30 -8.92 -24.65
C VAL A 484 4.52 -9.94 -23.83
N ALA A 485 3.63 -9.46 -22.95
CA ALA A 485 2.77 -10.27 -22.12
C ALA A 485 1.32 -9.77 -22.19
N ALA A 486 0.41 -10.62 -22.67
CA ALA A 486 -1.02 -10.33 -22.65
C ALA A 486 -1.81 -11.50 -22.04
N SER A 487 -2.78 -11.20 -21.16
CA SER A 487 -3.62 -12.24 -20.53
C SER A 487 -4.81 -12.65 -21.41
N ALA A 488 -5.37 -11.74 -22.21
CA ALA A 488 -6.32 -12.02 -23.29
C ALA A 488 -6.07 -11.07 -24.48
N ALA A 489 -5.58 -11.59 -25.62
CA ALA A 489 -5.29 -10.79 -26.81
C ALA A 489 -5.92 -11.36 -28.08
N GLY A 490 -6.55 -10.53 -28.92
CA GLY A 490 -7.06 -10.96 -30.22
C GLY A 490 -5.93 -11.34 -31.18
N THR A 491 -5.03 -10.38 -31.45
CA THR A 491 -3.88 -10.53 -32.35
C THR A 491 -2.62 -9.94 -31.72
N VAL A 492 -1.51 -10.67 -31.80
CA VAL A 492 -0.15 -10.16 -31.49
C VAL A 492 0.73 -10.32 -32.72
N ALA A 493 1.27 -9.22 -33.24
CA ALA A 493 2.21 -9.19 -34.36
C ALA A 493 3.48 -8.46 -33.93
N ALA A 494 4.65 -9.08 -34.11
CA ALA A 494 5.92 -8.43 -33.82
C ALA A 494 7.05 -8.80 -34.79
N ASP A 495 7.90 -7.84 -35.15
CA ASP A 495 9.01 -8.14 -36.07
C ASP A 495 10.17 -8.83 -35.32
N SER A 496 10.55 -8.33 -34.13
CA SER A 496 11.60 -8.92 -33.30
C SER A 496 11.26 -8.90 -31.80
N VAL A 497 11.39 -10.06 -31.12
CA VAL A 497 11.11 -10.17 -29.67
C VAL A 497 12.14 -11.04 -28.93
N SER A 498 12.66 -10.54 -27.80
CA SER A 498 13.60 -11.30 -26.95
C SER A 498 12.93 -12.21 -25.90
N GLY A 499 11.67 -11.94 -25.54
CA GLY A 499 10.86 -12.76 -24.62
C GLY A 499 9.35 -12.54 -24.79
N ALA A 500 8.64 -13.38 -25.52
CA ALA A 500 7.17 -13.32 -25.55
C ALA A 500 6.62 -14.26 -24.47
N VAL A 501 5.82 -13.79 -23.51
CA VAL A 501 5.18 -14.67 -22.52
C VAL A 501 3.72 -14.31 -22.35
N THR A 502 2.85 -15.01 -23.05
CA THR A 502 1.40 -15.02 -22.86
C THR A 502 1.05 -15.93 -21.66
N SER A 503 1.38 -15.49 -20.44
CA SER A 503 1.38 -16.37 -19.25
C SER A 503 0.01 -16.79 -18.70
N LYS A 504 -1.13 -16.49 -19.35
CA LYS A 504 -2.46 -16.95 -18.87
C LYS A 504 -3.58 -16.78 -19.91
N ALA A 505 -3.36 -17.17 -21.16
CA ALA A 505 -4.35 -16.96 -22.21
C ALA A 505 -5.56 -17.90 -22.11
N SER A 506 -6.69 -17.37 -21.63
CA SER A 506 -7.97 -17.77 -22.21
C SER A 506 -8.03 -17.21 -23.64
N ALA A 507 -7.74 -18.05 -24.64
CA ALA A 507 -7.93 -17.81 -26.08
C ALA A 507 -7.27 -16.54 -26.66
N ALA A 508 -5.98 -16.61 -27.01
CA ALA A 508 -5.41 -15.69 -28.00
C ALA A 508 -5.67 -16.20 -29.42
N GLY A 509 -6.12 -15.33 -30.34
CA GLY A 509 -6.54 -15.71 -31.70
C GLY A 509 -5.38 -16.04 -32.65
N THR A 510 -4.43 -15.11 -32.79
CA THR A 510 -3.28 -15.25 -33.72
C THR A 510 -2.02 -14.60 -33.14
N VAL A 511 -0.88 -15.31 -33.23
CA VAL A 511 0.45 -14.78 -32.90
C VAL A 511 1.36 -14.94 -34.12
N ALA A 512 1.89 -13.82 -34.63
CA ALA A 512 2.85 -13.79 -35.74
C ALA A 512 4.13 -13.08 -35.31
N VAL A 513 5.28 -13.74 -35.43
CA VAL A 513 6.59 -13.17 -35.06
C VAL A 513 7.61 -13.45 -36.16
N SER A 514 8.31 -12.43 -36.68
CA SER A 514 9.31 -12.68 -37.72
C SER A 514 10.65 -13.21 -37.20
N GLU A 515 11.15 -12.68 -36.08
CA GLU A 515 12.35 -13.17 -35.38
C GLU A 515 12.09 -13.33 -33.88
N ALA A 516 12.26 -14.54 -33.34
CA ALA A 516 12.06 -14.83 -31.91
C ALA A 516 13.27 -15.55 -31.30
N SER A 517 13.63 -15.17 -30.07
CA SER A 517 14.68 -15.84 -29.27
C SER A 517 14.15 -16.57 -28.01
N ALA A 518 12.82 -16.72 -27.85
CA ALA A 518 12.19 -17.34 -26.67
C ALA A 518 10.81 -18.00 -26.93
N GLU A 519 10.32 -18.74 -25.92
CA GLU A 519 9.08 -19.55 -25.87
C GLU A 519 7.83 -18.79 -26.32
N ALA A 520 7.06 -19.32 -27.29
CA ALA A 520 5.75 -18.78 -27.66
C ALA A 520 4.65 -19.76 -27.26
N ALA A 521 3.65 -19.30 -26.48
CA ALA A 521 2.54 -20.12 -26.02
C ALA A 521 1.18 -19.57 -26.48
N SER A 522 0.30 -20.43 -26.97
CA SER A 522 -1.12 -20.08 -27.19
C SER A 522 -2.01 -21.23 -26.77
N ALA A 523 -3.17 -20.91 -26.18
CA ALA A 523 -4.23 -21.87 -25.93
C ALA A 523 -5.25 -21.78 -27.08
N GLY A 524 -5.07 -22.59 -28.13
CA GLY A 524 -6.05 -22.76 -29.21
C GLY A 524 -5.97 -21.82 -30.42
N GLY A 525 -4.85 -21.10 -30.63
CA GLY A 525 -4.68 -20.15 -31.75
C GLY A 525 -3.65 -20.60 -32.80
N VAL A 526 -3.45 -19.79 -33.85
CA VAL A 526 -2.40 -19.99 -34.87
C VAL A 526 -1.12 -19.29 -34.44
N VAL A 527 0.01 -20.00 -34.49
CA VAL A 527 1.36 -19.44 -34.29
C VAL A 527 2.15 -19.55 -35.60
N ALA A 528 2.58 -18.41 -36.14
CA ALA A 528 3.41 -18.34 -37.35
C ALA A 528 4.76 -17.69 -37.04
N VAL A 529 5.86 -18.37 -37.39
CA VAL A 529 7.24 -17.89 -37.18
C VAL A 529 8.03 -17.99 -38.50
N SER A 530 8.59 -16.87 -38.98
CA SER A 530 9.30 -16.83 -40.28
C SER A 530 10.80 -17.13 -40.19
N GLU A 531 11.52 -16.65 -39.19
CA GLU A 531 12.96 -16.95 -39.00
C GLU A 531 13.27 -17.14 -37.49
N ALA A 532 13.93 -18.25 -37.14
CA ALA A 532 14.35 -18.53 -35.76
C ALA A 532 15.89 -18.44 -35.67
N GLY A 533 16.39 -17.58 -34.79
CA GLY A 533 17.81 -17.55 -34.44
C GLY A 533 18.27 -18.86 -33.78
N ALA A 534 19.57 -19.06 -33.62
CA ALA A 534 20.23 -20.30 -33.15
C ALA A 534 19.91 -20.74 -31.69
N VAL A 535 18.80 -20.28 -31.10
CA VAL A 535 18.33 -20.66 -29.77
C VAL A 535 16.93 -21.25 -29.93
N ALA A 536 16.76 -22.50 -29.48
CA ALA A 536 15.58 -23.34 -29.67
C ALA A 536 14.23 -22.58 -29.55
N ALA A 537 13.54 -22.39 -30.67
CA ALA A 537 12.16 -21.93 -30.66
C ALA A 537 11.27 -23.05 -30.09
N ARG A 538 10.88 -22.90 -28.83
CA ARG A 538 10.03 -23.87 -28.13
C ARG A 538 8.58 -23.37 -28.19
N ALA A 539 7.83 -23.87 -29.17
CA ALA A 539 6.41 -23.57 -29.32
C ALA A 539 5.59 -24.48 -28.40
N VAL A 540 4.89 -23.90 -27.43
CA VAL A 540 4.04 -24.65 -26.50
C VAL A 540 2.57 -24.33 -26.77
N ALA A 541 1.90 -25.14 -27.59
CA ALA A 541 0.45 -25.11 -27.68
C ALA A 541 -0.14 -25.81 -26.44
N ALA A 542 -0.88 -25.08 -25.62
CA ALA A 542 -1.35 -25.57 -24.32
C ALA A 542 -2.70 -26.30 -24.37
N SER A 543 -3.25 -26.60 -25.55
CA SER A 543 -4.49 -27.38 -25.70
C SER A 543 -4.47 -28.22 -26.98
N ALA A 544 -5.08 -29.41 -26.91
CA ALA A 544 -5.30 -30.27 -28.07
C ALA A 544 -6.20 -29.54 -29.08
N GLY A 545 -5.62 -28.99 -30.16
CA GLY A 545 -6.37 -28.26 -31.20
C GLY A 545 -5.63 -27.12 -31.94
N GLY A 546 -4.42 -26.72 -31.53
CA GLY A 546 -3.67 -25.63 -32.18
C GLY A 546 -2.94 -26.01 -33.48
N THR A 547 -2.61 -25.00 -34.31
CA THR A 547 -1.81 -25.11 -35.55
C THR A 547 -0.55 -24.26 -35.46
N VAL A 548 0.60 -24.85 -35.78
CA VAL A 548 1.90 -24.15 -35.84
C VAL A 548 2.46 -24.21 -37.27
N ALA A 549 2.89 -23.07 -37.80
CA ALA A 549 3.56 -22.97 -39.11
C ALA A 549 4.98 -22.40 -38.94
N VAL A 550 5.99 -23.12 -39.43
CA VAL A 550 7.41 -22.74 -39.31
C VAL A 550 8.11 -22.86 -40.67
N ALA A 551 8.92 -21.86 -41.03
CA ALA A 551 9.58 -21.80 -42.33
C ALA A 551 10.93 -22.56 -42.38
N GLU A 552 11.73 -22.62 -41.31
CA GLU A 552 12.97 -23.40 -41.24
C GLU A 552 13.45 -23.53 -39.77
N ALA A 553 13.38 -24.70 -39.12
CA ALA A 553 13.96 -24.88 -37.77
C ALA A 553 14.24 -26.35 -37.39
N SER A 554 15.22 -26.53 -36.49
CA SER A 554 15.39 -27.74 -35.68
C SER A 554 14.55 -27.58 -34.41
N VAL A 555 13.51 -28.39 -34.23
CA VAL A 555 12.53 -28.24 -33.13
C VAL A 555 12.89 -29.18 -31.98
N GLU A 556 13.31 -28.64 -30.84
CA GLU A 556 13.48 -29.40 -29.59
C GLU A 556 12.21 -29.26 -28.72
N ALA A 557 11.45 -30.35 -28.65
CA ALA A 557 10.23 -30.55 -27.85
C ALA A 557 8.96 -29.82 -28.32
N ILE A 558 8.00 -30.62 -28.83
CA ILE A 558 6.64 -30.20 -29.15
C ILE A 558 5.72 -30.80 -28.07
N GLY A 559 4.94 -29.96 -27.38
CA GLY A 559 3.82 -30.41 -26.54
C GLY A 559 2.67 -31.00 -27.36
N ALA A 560 1.51 -31.31 -26.78
CA ALA A 560 0.39 -31.93 -27.51
C ALA A 560 -0.22 -31.02 -28.61
N VAL A 561 0.38 -31.01 -29.80
CA VAL A 561 -0.06 -30.27 -31.00
C VAL A 561 -0.84 -31.22 -31.92
N SER A 562 -1.93 -30.72 -32.53
CA SER A 562 -2.78 -31.48 -33.46
C SER A 562 -2.28 -31.47 -34.91
N THR A 563 -1.67 -30.37 -35.38
CA THR A 563 -1.19 -30.23 -36.77
C THR A 563 0.05 -29.34 -36.83
N VAL A 564 1.07 -29.76 -37.57
CA VAL A 564 2.28 -28.97 -37.87
C VAL A 564 2.39 -28.81 -39.39
N ALA A 565 2.55 -27.57 -39.88
CA ALA A 565 2.82 -27.29 -41.27
C ALA A 565 4.27 -26.80 -41.43
N VAL A 566 5.06 -27.51 -42.22
CA VAL A 566 6.46 -27.15 -42.53
C VAL A 566 6.53 -26.81 -44.01
N SER A 567 7.01 -25.61 -44.33
CA SER A 567 7.24 -25.19 -45.72
C SER A 567 8.70 -25.43 -46.07
N LYS A 568 8.98 -26.31 -47.04
CA LYS A 568 10.31 -26.40 -47.66
C LYS A 568 10.22 -25.94 -49.10
N ALA A 569 10.90 -24.85 -49.42
CA ALA A 569 11.00 -24.31 -50.79
C ALA A 569 9.65 -24.06 -51.51
N GLY A 570 8.65 -23.52 -50.81
CA GLY A 570 7.45 -22.95 -51.44
C GLY A 570 6.29 -23.91 -51.74
N LEU A 571 6.34 -25.16 -51.26
CA LEU A 571 5.19 -26.08 -51.27
C LEU A 571 4.74 -26.36 -49.84
N VAL A 572 3.47 -26.08 -49.54
CA VAL A 572 2.83 -26.33 -48.24
C VAL A 572 2.08 -27.66 -48.31
N SER A 573 2.52 -28.65 -47.55
CA SER A 573 1.84 -29.95 -47.43
C SER A 573 1.48 -30.20 -45.95
N PRO A 574 0.23 -30.58 -45.63
CA PRO A 574 -0.16 -30.91 -44.26
C PRO A 574 0.47 -32.25 -43.83
N VAL A 575 0.98 -32.30 -42.60
CA VAL A 575 1.60 -33.49 -42.03
C VAL A 575 0.90 -33.83 -40.71
N VAL A 576 0.55 -35.11 -40.52
CA VAL A 576 -0.08 -35.63 -39.29
C VAL A 576 0.93 -36.49 -38.53
N MET A 577 1.03 -36.28 -37.22
CA MET A 577 1.94 -37.04 -36.34
C MET A 577 1.23 -38.29 -35.79
N ASP A 578 1.77 -39.49 -36.05
CA ASP A 578 1.12 -40.76 -35.67
C ASP A 578 1.51 -41.26 -34.25
N SER A 579 2.64 -40.86 -33.66
CA SER A 579 2.94 -41.02 -32.21
C SER A 579 4.31 -40.44 -31.81
N ALA A 580 4.42 -39.93 -30.58
CA ALA A 580 5.68 -39.52 -29.95
C ALA A 580 6.20 -40.62 -29.01
N GLY A 581 7.50 -40.93 -29.04
CA GLY A 581 8.15 -41.80 -28.05
C GLY A 581 8.21 -41.14 -26.67
N ALA A 582 8.31 -41.94 -25.60
CA ALA A 582 8.39 -41.45 -24.21
C ALA A 582 9.66 -40.61 -23.91
N ASP A 583 10.63 -40.62 -24.83
CA ASP A 583 11.86 -39.83 -24.87
C ASP A 583 11.72 -38.52 -25.69
N GLY A 584 10.52 -38.22 -26.21
CA GLY A 584 10.26 -37.03 -27.01
C GLY A 584 10.84 -37.08 -28.43
N THR A 585 11.38 -38.23 -28.87
CA THR A 585 11.96 -38.35 -30.21
C THR A 585 10.89 -38.77 -31.24
N ILE A 586 10.81 -38.03 -32.35
CA ILE A 586 9.85 -38.28 -33.44
C ILE A 586 10.33 -39.49 -34.25
N ARG A 587 9.54 -40.57 -34.30
CA ARG A 587 9.95 -41.83 -34.95
C ARG A 587 9.34 -42.07 -36.34
N GLN A 588 8.31 -41.34 -36.76
CA GLN A 588 7.80 -41.41 -38.13
C GLN A 588 6.96 -40.19 -38.53
N VAL A 589 7.11 -39.78 -39.79
CA VAL A 589 6.35 -38.69 -40.44
C VAL A 589 5.67 -39.28 -41.68
N ARG A 590 4.37 -39.02 -41.86
CA ARG A 590 3.61 -39.42 -43.06
C ARG A 590 3.07 -38.18 -43.76
N GLU A 591 3.42 -38.00 -45.04
CA GLU A 591 2.77 -37.03 -45.92
C GLU A 591 1.36 -37.50 -46.26
N ILE A 592 0.40 -36.56 -46.34
CA ILE A 592 -0.97 -36.81 -46.83
C ILE A 592 -1.01 -36.67 -48.34
#